data_AF-A0AAV4V567-F1
#
_entry.id   AF-A0AAV4V567-F1
#
_cell.length_a   1.000
_cell.length_b   1.000
_cell.length_c   1.000
_cell.angle_alpha   90.00
_cell.angle_beta   90.00
_cell.angle_gamma   90.00
#
_symmetry.space_group_name_H-M   'P 1'
#
loop_
_entity.id
_entity.type
_entity.pdbx_description
1 polymer ?
#
loop_
_entity_poly.entity_id
_entity_poly.type
_entity_poly.pdbx_seq_one_letter_code
_entity_poly.pdbx_strand_id
1 'polypeptide(L)'
;MTQRMSPNSLYQLCLDRIAFHLEEKYCNREDTNPFSQVNCNIVNDLLTFLVIDLNIEEPSPLELLLKSGQLQDLDLDGVDFTEKQWKSLMSILLEEGDNCRNIRYILLPESFQNDQNSYLERLIEKCPLLERLVVSTFFNLSALKNCVRLKYVKNYFSDIREYRYFHNE
;
A
#
# COMPACT_ATOMS: atom_id res chain seq x y z
N MET A 1 11.78 -4.44 -14.95
CA MET A 1 13.04 -3.69 -15.14
C MET A 1 12.75 -2.21 -14.96
N THR A 2 12.66 -1.76 -13.71
CA THR A 2 12.50 -0.35 -13.35
C THR A 2 13.85 0.34 -13.54
N GLN A 3 13.89 1.39 -14.38
CA GLN A 3 15.09 2.20 -14.55
C GLN A 3 15.43 2.82 -13.20
N ARG A 4 16.59 2.46 -12.63
CA ARG A 4 17.22 3.25 -11.57
C ARG A 4 17.38 4.68 -12.10
N MET A 5 16.57 5.62 -11.60
CA MET A 5 16.80 7.03 -11.83
C MET A 5 18.17 7.39 -11.22
N SER A 6 18.99 8.12 -11.98
CA SER A 6 20.34 8.51 -11.54
C SER A 6 20.29 9.24 -10.18
N PRO A 7 21.29 9.06 -9.28
CA PRO A 7 21.27 9.54 -7.90
C PRO A 7 21.45 11.07 -7.72
N ASN A 8 20.90 11.90 -8.62
CA ASN A 8 21.44 13.23 -8.88
C ASN A 8 20.49 14.41 -8.63
N SER A 9 19.30 14.20 -8.06
CA SER A 9 18.42 15.32 -7.68
C SER A 9 18.51 15.58 -6.17
N LEU A 10 18.45 16.85 -5.78
CA LEU A 10 18.36 17.25 -4.37
C LEU A 10 17.17 16.56 -3.68
N TYR A 11 16.07 16.36 -4.41
CA TYR A 11 14.89 15.68 -3.91
C TYR A 11 15.18 14.22 -3.52
N GLN A 12 15.88 13.47 -4.39
CA GLN A 12 16.24 12.08 -4.09
C GLN A 12 17.15 11.98 -2.86
N LEU A 13 18.12 12.89 -2.74
CA LEU A 13 18.98 12.96 -1.56
C LEU A 13 18.18 13.29 -0.28
N CYS A 14 17.13 14.09 -0.39
CA CYS A 14 16.22 14.35 0.73
C CYS A 14 15.41 13.09 1.10
N LEU A 15 14.86 12.36 0.13
CA LEU A 15 14.14 11.10 0.39
C LEU A 15 15.04 10.08 1.07
N ASP A 16 16.25 9.90 0.55
CA ASP A 16 17.27 9.01 1.12
C ASP A 16 17.62 9.39 2.56
N ARG A 17 17.80 10.70 2.82
CA ARG A 17 18.09 11.16 4.17
C ARG A 17 16.93 10.97 5.13
N ILE A 18 15.69 11.19 4.69
CA ILE A 18 14.49 10.93 5.50
C ILE A 18 14.39 9.44 5.81
N ALA A 19 14.59 8.58 4.82
CA ALA A 19 14.55 7.13 4.97
C ALA A 19 15.57 6.64 6.02
N PHE A 20 16.82 7.10 5.92
CA PHE A 20 17.85 6.82 6.91
C PHE A 20 17.41 7.19 8.34
N HIS A 21 16.77 8.36 8.52
CA HIS A 21 16.26 8.78 9.81
C HIS A 21 15.04 7.98 10.31
N LEU A 22 14.24 7.43 9.40
CA LEU A 22 13.15 6.51 9.75
C LEU A 22 13.69 5.17 10.26
N GLU A 23 14.73 4.63 9.62
CA GLU A 23 15.39 3.37 10.00
C GLU A 23 16.15 3.48 11.34
N GLU A 24 16.87 4.59 11.57
CA GLU A 24 17.65 4.80 12.81
C GLU A 24 16.79 5.08 14.07
N LYS A 25 15.48 4.80 13.99
CA LYS A 25 14.46 5.01 15.03
C LYS A 25 14.15 6.48 15.27
N TYR A 26 13.36 7.05 14.37
CA TYR A 26 12.29 7.97 14.75
C TYR A 26 11.16 7.19 15.49
N CYS A 27 11.52 6.47 16.55
CA CYS A 27 10.58 5.83 17.47
C CYS A 27 10.68 6.54 18.81
N ASN A 28 9.52 7.00 19.29
CA ASN A 28 9.22 7.46 20.65
C ASN A 28 9.64 8.90 20.97
N ARG A 29 8.78 9.90 20.65
CA ARG A 29 8.66 11.12 21.50
C ARG A 29 7.58 12.14 21.16
N GLU A 30 6.93 12.09 19.99
CA GLU A 30 5.94 13.12 19.65
C GLU A 30 4.52 12.56 19.68
N ASP A 31 3.61 13.30 20.33
CA ASP A 31 2.17 12.98 20.40
C ASP A 31 1.50 13.01 19.01
N THR A 32 2.19 13.55 18.00
CA THR A 32 1.66 13.79 16.65
C THR A 32 2.59 13.22 15.57
N ASN A 33 2.00 12.48 14.63
CA ASN A 33 2.72 11.93 13.47
C ASN A 33 3.24 13.06 12.56
N PRO A 34 4.56 13.17 12.30
CA PRO A 34 5.14 14.28 11.55
C PRO A 34 4.69 14.30 10.07
N PHE A 35 4.28 13.16 9.51
CA PHE A 35 3.81 13.07 8.14
C PHE A 35 2.36 13.50 7.96
N SER A 36 1.62 13.74 9.05
CA SER A 36 0.21 14.14 8.99
C SER A 36 -0.02 15.49 8.30
N GLN A 37 0.99 16.36 8.24
CA GLN A 37 0.95 17.66 7.58
C GLN A 37 1.75 17.70 6.28
N VAL A 38 2.43 16.60 5.94
CA VAL A 38 3.24 16.50 4.72
C VAL A 38 2.32 16.33 3.52
N ASN A 39 2.70 16.91 2.38
CA ASN A 39 1.96 16.74 1.14
C ASN A 39 1.88 15.26 0.74
N CYS A 40 0.70 14.79 0.33
CA CYS A 40 0.47 13.39 -0.05
C CYS A 40 1.45 12.87 -1.10
N ASN A 41 1.87 13.69 -2.05
CA ASN A 41 2.83 13.27 -3.08
C ASN A 41 4.17 12.89 -2.46
N ILE A 42 4.65 13.65 -1.46
CA ILE A 42 5.91 13.34 -0.77
C ILE A 42 5.78 12.07 0.07
N VAL A 43 4.62 11.84 0.70
CA VAL A 43 4.36 10.61 1.47
C VAL A 43 4.31 9.40 0.56
N ASN A 44 3.65 9.49 -0.59
CA ASN A 44 3.62 8.43 -1.60
C ASN A 44 5.04 8.18 -2.13
N ASP A 45 5.79 9.22 -2.51
CA ASP A 45 7.17 9.11 -3.02
C ASP A 45 8.11 8.47 -1.99
N LEU A 46 7.98 8.82 -0.70
CA LEU A 46 8.72 8.18 0.39
C LEU A 46 8.35 6.71 0.56
N LEU A 47 7.05 6.37 0.52
CA LEU A 47 6.62 4.98 0.61
C LEU A 47 7.22 4.15 -0.53
N THR A 48 7.08 4.63 -1.76
CA THR A 48 7.66 3.99 -2.95
C THR A 48 9.17 3.85 -2.83
N PHE A 49 9.86 4.90 -2.38
CA PHE A 49 11.32 4.87 -2.19
C PHE A 49 11.76 3.82 -1.15
N LEU A 50 11.12 3.80 0.03
CA LEU A 50 11.44 2.83 1.10
C LEU A 50 11.18 1.39 0.67
N VAL A 51 10.06 1.17 -0.04
CA VAL A 51 9.59 -0.16 -0.38
C VAL A 51 10.30 -0.71 -1.63
N ILE A 52 10.51 0.10 -2.67
CA ILE A 52 11.07 -0.35 -3.95
C ILE A 52 12.58 -0.13 -4.02
N ASP A 53 13.08 1.06 -3.63
CA ASP A 53 14.49 1.41 -3.83
C ASP A 53 15.38 0.90 -2.69
N LEU A 54 14.89 0.99 -1.45
CA LEU A 54 15.61 0.49 -0.27
C LEU A 54 15.27 -0.95 0.10
N ASN A 55 14.21 -1.52 -0.48
CA ASN A 55 13.75 -2.88 -0.20
C ASN A 55 13.59 -3.12 1.30
N ILE A 56 12.98 -2.17 2.02
CA ILE A 56 12.80 -2.28 3.46
C ILE A 56 11.88 -3.46 3.76
N GLU A 57 12.45 -4.42 4.48
CA GLU A 57 11.79 -5.65 4.88
C GLU A 57 10.93 -5.48 6.14
N GLU A 58 11.28 -4.58 7.05
CA GLU A 58 10.48 -4.35 8.24
C GLU A 58 9.41 -3.29 8.00
N PRO A 59 8.14 -3.50 8.38
CA PRO A 59 7.10 -2.48 8.18
C PRO A 59 7.15 -1.35 9.21
N SER A 60 7.98 -1.46 10.24
CA SER A 60 8.12 -0.46 11.31
C SER A 60 8.46 0.95 10.77
N PRO A 61 9.42 1.13 9.84
CA PRO A 61 9.69 2.44 9.22
C PRO A 61 8.54 2.96 8.35
N LEU A 62 7.69 2.06 7.84
CA LEU A 62 6.52 2.42 7.04
C LEU A 62 5.36 2.90 7.93
N GLU A 63 5.32 2.50 9.19
CA GLU A 63 4.19 2.74 10.10
C GLU A 63 3.81 4.22 10.16
N LEU A 64 4.79 5.12 10.28
CA LEU A 64 4.55 6.57 10.33
C LEU A 64 3.96 7.10 9.02
N LEU A 65 4.37 6.58 7.87
CA LEU A 65 3.82 6.98 6.57
C LEU A 65 2.39 6.47 6.40
N LEU A 66 2.15 5.20 6.76
CA LEU A 66 0.84 4.56 6.64
C LEU A 66 -0.18 5.18 7.61
N LYS A 67 0.25 5.57 8.81
CA LYS A 67 -0.57 6.26 9.82
C LYS A 67 -0.67 7.77 9.62
N SER A 68 -0.05 8.33 8.57
CA SER A 68 -0.09 9.78 8.32
C SER A 68 -1.48 10.28 7.94
N GLY A 69 -2.33 9.39 7.40
CA GLY A 69 -3.60 9.75 6.77
C GLY A 69 -3.44 10.54 5.46
N GLN A 70 -2.21 10.72 4.96
CA GLN A 70 -1.91 11.44 3.73
C GLN A 70 -1.72 10.52 2.51
N LEU A 71 -1.63 9.21 2.73
CA LEU A 71 -1.42 8.25 1.66
C LEU A 71 -2.62 8.23 0.69
N GLN A 72 -2.33 8.43 -0.60
CA GLN A 72 -3.31 8.30 -1.68
C GLN A 72 -3.03 7.10 -2.58
N ASP A 73 -1.76 6.73 -2.71
CA ASP A 73 -1.31 5.67 -3.61
C ASP A 73 -0.60 4.60 -2.78
N LEU A 74 -1.22 3.43 -2.66
CA LEU A 74 -0.60 2.23 -2.09
C LEU A 74 -0.11 1.37 -3.26
N ASP A 75 1.09 1.70 -3.74
CA ASP A 75 1.78 0.93 -4.78
C ASP A 75 2.85 0.05 -4.13
N LEU A 76 2.61 -1.25 -4.16
CA LEU A 76 3.51 -2.28 -3.65
C LEU A 76 3.95 -3.23 -4.78
N ASP A 77 3.82 -2.83 -6.05
CA ASP A 77 4.27 -3.67 -7.17
C ASP A 77 5.79 -3.91 -7.12
N GLY A 78 6.21 -5.11 -7.52
CA GLY A 78 7.61 -5.51 -7.49
C GLY A 78 8.17 -5.83 -6.10
N VAL A 79 7.34 -5.83 -5.05
CA VAL A 79 7.74 -6.14 -3.68
C VAL A 79 7.43 -7.59 -3.35
N ASP A 80 8.43 -8.31 -2.84
CA ASP A 80 8.28 -9.70 -2.43
C ASP A 80 8.28 -9.83 -0.90
N PHE A 81 7.14 -9.48 -0.29
CA PHE A 81 6.96 -9.64 1.16
C PHE A 81 6.69 -11.10 1.53
N THR A 82 7.39 -11.58 2.56
CA THR A 82 7.05 -12.79 3.30
C THR A 82 5.67 -12.66 3.96
N GLU A 83 5.04 -13.79 4.28
CA GLU A 83 3.75 -13.82 4.96
C GLU A 83 3.74 -13.01 6.27
N LYS A 84 4.84 -13.05 7.03
CA LYS A 84 4.99 -12.28 8.28
C LYS A 84 4.96 -10.77 8.02
N GLN A 85 5.64 -10.31 6.98
CA GLN A 85 5.68 -8.90 6.59
C GLN A 85 4.31 -8.43 6.13
N TRP A 86 3.61 -9.22 5.31
CA TRP A 86 2.23 -8.95 4.92
C TRP A 86 1.30 -8.81 6.11
N LYS A 87 1.35 -9.76 7.06
CA LYS A 87 0.52 -9.69 8.28
C LYS A 87 0.79 -8.41 9.07
N SER A 88 2.05 -8.04 9.20
CA SER A 88 2.44 -6.85 9.95
C SER A 88 2.03 -5.56 9.22
N LEU A 89 2.23 -5.47 7.91
CA LEU A 89 1.76 -4.35 7.09
C LEU A 89 0.23 -4.20 7.15
N MET A 90 -0.50 -5.31 6.98
CA MET A 90 -1.95 -5.32 7.06
C MET A 90 -2.43 -4.97 8.46
N SER A 91 -1.71 -5.35 9.51
CA SER A 91 -2.07 -4.94 10.88
C SER A 91 -2.06 -3.43 11.07
N ILE A 92 -1.10 -2.73 10.46
CA ILE A 92 -0.99 -1.25 10.49
C ILE A 92 -2.09 -0.60 9.65
N LEU A 93 -2.30 -1.08 8.42
CA LEU A 93 -3.33 -0.55 7.52
C LEU A 93 -4.76 -0.75 8.06
N LEU A 94 -4.98 -1.89 8.71
CA LEU A 94 -6.29 -2.28 9.24
C LEU A 94 -6.51 -1.89 10.70
N GLU A 95 -5.54 -1.27 11.36
CA GLU A 95 -5.69 -0.71 12.71
C GLU A 95 -6.84 0.29 12.78
N GLU A 96 -7.46 0.45 13.94
CA GLU A 96 -8.54 1.42 14.13
C GLU A 96 -8.05 2.83 13.82
N GLY A 97 -8.74 3.50 12.88
CA GLY A 97 -8.35 4.82 12.41
C GLY A 97 -8.60 5.04 10.92
N ASP A 98 -8.26 6.25 10.51
CA ASP A 98 -8.53 6.81 9.19
C ASP A 98 -7.35 6.66 8.21
N ASN A 99 -6.42 5.75 8.50
CA ASN A 99 -5.16 5.56 7.76
C ASN A 99 -5.38 5.38 6.25
N CYS A 100 -6.46 4.69 5.86
CA CYS A 100 -6.75 4.33 4.48
C CYS A 100 -7.84 5.20 3.82
N ARG A 101 -8.44 6.17 4.53
CA ARG A 101 -9.63 6.88 4.03
C ARG A 101 -9.38 7.68 2.74
N ASN A 102 -8.13 8.09 2.54
CA ASN A 102 -7.69 8.93 1.43
C ASN A 102 -7.07 8.12 0.27
N ILE A 103 -6.97 6.79 0.40
CA ILE A 103 -6.42 5.95 -0.65
C ILE A 103 -7.35 5.96 -1.86
N ARG A 104 -6.75 6.26 -3.01
CA ARG A 104 -7.40 6.34 -4.33
C ARG A 104 -6.89 5.25 -5.27
N TYR A 105 -5.66 4.78 -5.05
CA TYR A 105 -5.03 3.78 -5.91
C TYR A 105 -4.41 2.69 -5.03
N ILE A 106 -4.77 1.44 -5.31
CA ILE A 106 -4.15 0.26 -4.71
C ILE A 106 -3.58 -0.59 -5.84
N LEU A 107 -2.30 -0.90 -5.75
CA LEU A 107 -1.60 -1.84 -6.61
C LEU A 107 -0.83 -2.82 -5.71
N LEU A 108 -1.29 -4.07 -5.67
CA LEU A 108 -0.65 -5.14 -4.91
C LEU A 108 0.19 -6.03 -5.85
N PRO A 109 1.35 -6.53 -5.39
CA PRO A 109 2.23 -7.37 -6.19
C PRO A 109 1.64 -8.75 -6.42
N GLU A 110 2.17 -9.46 -7.41
CA GLU A 110 1.76 -10.84 -7.73
C GLU A 110 1.94 -11.82 -6.57
N SER A 111 2.90 -11.54 -5.67
CA SER A 111 3.16 -12.31 -4.44
C SER A 111 2.02 -12.24 -3.42
N PHE A 112 1.04 -11.33 -3.59
CA PHE A 112 -0.15 -11.25 -2.77
C PHE A 112 -1.15 -12.35 -3.18
N GLN A 113 -1.22 -13.42 -2.38
CA GLN A 113 -1.93 -14.67 -2.71
C GLN A 113 -3.33 -14.79 -2.06
N ASN A 114 -4.10 -15.79 -2.50
CA ASN A 114 -5.49 -16.05 -2.08
C ASN A 114 -5.70 -16.17 -0.56
N ASP A 115 -4.71 -16.64 0.19
CA ASP A 115 -4.83 -16.78 1.65
C ASP A 115 -4.93 -15.41 2.36
N GLN A 116 -4.69 -14.32 1.63
CA GLN A 116 -4.73 -12.94 2.11
C GLN A 116 -5.99 -12.18 1.67
N ASN A 117 -6.96 -12.86 1.04
CA ASN A 117 -8.18 -12.23 0.49
C ASN A 117 -8.98 -11.47 1.56
N SER A 118 -9.06 -12.02 2.77
CA SER A 118 -9.73 -11.34 3.89
C SER A 118 -9.08 -10.00 4.26
N TYR A 119 -7.75 -9.87 4.11
CA TYR A 119 -7.05 -8.61 4.34
C TYR A 119 -7.34 -7.60 3.23
N LEU A 120 -7.34 -8.06 1.97
CA LEU A 120 -7.68 -7.22 0.83
C LEU A 120 -9.11 -6.69 0.93
N GLU A 121 -10.08 -7.54 1.23
CA GLU A 121 -11.48 -7.15 1.38
C GLU A 121 -11.65 -6.07 2.47
N ARG A 122 -11.04 -6.28 3.65
CA ARG A 122 -11.07 -5.29 4.74
C ARG A 122 -10.36 -3.99 4.38
N LEU A 123 -9.26 -4.07 3.63
CA LEU A 123 -8.54 -2.89 3.16
C LEU A 123 -9.42 -2.07 2.20
N ILE A 124 -10.04 -2.73 1.22
CA ILE A 124 -10.96 -2.11 0.26
C ILE A 124 -12.12 -1.42 1.01
N GLU A 125 -12.72 -2.09 1.99
CA GLU A 125 -13.83 -1.52 2.77
C GLU A 125 -13.46 -0.22 3.50
N LYS A 126 -12.17 -0.04 3.84
CA LYS A 126 -11.64 1.19 4.45
C LYS A 126 -11.25 2.29 3.46
N CYS A 127 -11.36 2.04 2.15
CA CYS A 127 -10.97 2.98 1.10
C CYS A 127 -12.21 3.52 0.34
N PRO A 128 -13.04 4.39 0.94
CA PRO A 128 -14.24 4.91 0.28
C PRO A 128 -13.93 5.78 -0.94
N LEU A 129 -12.72 6.34 -1.02
CA LEU A 129 -12.26 7.18 -2.13
C LEU A 129 -11.51 6.39 -3.22
N LEU A 130 -11.49 5.05 -3.14
CA LEU A 130 -10.79 4.20 -4.09
C LEU A 130 -11.30 4.43 -5.53
N GLU A 131 -10.39 4.76 -6.44
CA GLU A 131 -10.66 4.98 -7.86
C GLU A 131 -10.10 3.85 -8.72
N ARG A 132 -8.99 3.24 -8.30
CA ARG A 132 -8.29 2.20 -9.03
C ARG A 132 -7.82 1.09 -8.09
N LEU A 133 -8.14 -0.14 -8.45
CA LEU A 133 -7.67 -1.36 -7.78
C LEU A 133 -6.97 -2.26 -8.78
N VAL A 134 -5.74 -2.67 -8.46
CA VAL A 134 -4.98 -3.64 -9.25
C VAL A 134 -4.43 -4.70 -8.31
N VAL A 135 -4.85 -5.95 -8.52
CA VAL A 135 -4.51 -7.09 -7.67
C VAL A 135 -4.31 -8.34 -8.51
N SER A 136 -3.64 -9.35 -7.97
CA SER A 136 -3.41 -10.67 -8.59
C SER A 136 -4.24 -11.80 -7.95
N THR A 137 -5.18 -11.45 -7.07
CA THR A 137 -5.94 -12.41 -6.27
C THR A 137 -7.45 -12.22 -6.40
N PHE A 138 -8.20 -13.26 -6.10
CA PHE A 138 -9.65 -13.18 -6.00
C PHE A 138 -10.10 -12.48 -4.72
N PHE A 139 -11.26 -11.84 -4.74
CA PHE A 139 -11.89 -11.31 -3.55
C PHE A 139 -13.40 -11.17 -3.77
N ASN A 140 -14.14 -11.10 -2.68
CA ASN A 140 -15.57 -10.85 -2.72
C ASN A 140 -15.86 -9.42 -3.19
N LEU A 141 -16.54 -9.29 -4.34
CA LEU A 141 -16.88 -7.98 -4.92
C LEU A 141 -17.79 -7.13 -4.01
N SER A 142 -18.48 -7.73 -3.04
CA SER A 142 -19.24 -6.97 -2.04
C SER A 142 -18.38 -6.06 -1.16
N ALA A 143 -17.06 -6.32 -1.06
CA ALA A 143 -16.12 -5.42 -0.40
C ALA A 143 -16.07 -4.03 -1.09
N LEU A 144 -16.33 -3.97 -2.40
CA LEU A 144 -16.30 -2.72 -3.19
C LEU A 144 -17.54 -1.85 -3.00
N LYS A 145 -18.54 -2.29 -2.22
CA LYS A 145 -19.83 -1.57 -2.07
C LYS A 145 -19.68 -0.11 -1.62
N ASN A 146 -18.61 0.20 -0.86
CA ASN A 146 -18.33 1.53 -0.35
C ASN A 146 -17.44 2.37 -1.29
N CYS A 147 -16.86 1.78 -2.32
CA CYS A 147 -15.94 2.44 -3.25
C CYS A 147 -16.71 3.11 -4.40
N VAL A 148 -17.55 4.08 -4.08
CA VAL A 148 -18.45 4.75 -5.06
C VAL A 148 -17.72 5.50 -6.18
N ARG A 149 -16.42 5.75 -6.00
CA ARG A 149 -15.55 6.42 -6.98
C ARG A 149 -14.74 5.46 -7.85
N LEU A 150 -14.91 4.15 -7.66
CA LEU A 150 -14.15 3.13 -8.35
C LEU A 150 -14.44 3.17 -9.85
N LYS A 151 -13.39 3.38 -10.65
CA LYS A 151 -13.46 3.46 -12.12
C LYS A 151 -12.79 2.27 -12.77
N TYR A 152 -11.79 1.69 -12.11
CA TYR A 152 -10.96 0.66 -12.69
C TYR A 152 -10.63 -0.44 -11.68
N VAL A 153 -10.91 -1.68 -12.08
CA VAL A 153 -10.44 -2.87 -11.39
C VAL A 153 -9.68 -3.71 -12.41
N LYS A 154 -8.43 -4.05 -12.11
CA LYS A 154 -7.66 -5.02 -12.87
C LYS A 154 -7.30 -6.17 -11.95
N ASN A 155 -7.66 -7.36 -12.40
CA ASN A 155 -7.27 -8.60 -11.74
C ASN A 155 -6.32 -9.36 -12.67
N TYR A 156 -5.07 -9.54 -12.24
CA TYR A 156 -4.10 -10.37 -12.93
C TYR A 156 -4.29 -11.82 -12.49
N PHE A 157 -5.06 -12.57 -13.26
CA PHE A 157 -5.12 -14.01 -13.07
C PHE A 157 -3.84 -14.63 -13.64
N SER A 158 -2.88 -14.96 -12.77
CA SER A 158 -1.62 -15.60 -13.19
C SER A 158 -1.81 -17.07 -13.58
N ASP A 159 -2.92 -17.72 -13.26
CA ASP A 159 -3.30 -18.98 -13.90
C ASP A 159 -4.76 -19.33 -13.60
N ILE A 160 -5.66 -19.18 -14.59
CA ILE A 160 -7.02 -19.73 -14.49
C ILE A 160 -7.41 -20.39 -15.80
N ARG A 161 -7.16 -21.70 -15.82
CA ARG A 161 -7.93 -22.70 -16.56
C ARG A 161 -9.24 -23.09 -15.86
N GLU A 162 -9.71 -22.33 -14.88
CA GLU A 162 -11.01 -22.53 -14.21
C GLU A 162 -11.93 -21.32 -14.39
N TYR A 163 -12.54 -21.21 -15.56
CA TYR A 163 -13.73 -20.37 -15.73
C TYR A 163 -14.85 -20.88 -14.82
N ARG A 164 -15.00 -20.27 -13.64
CA ARG A 164 -16.25 -20.38 -12.88
C ARG A 164 -17.16 -19.24 -13.31
N TYR A 165 -18.13 -19.57 -14.15
CA TYR A 165 -19.25 -18.69 -14.48
C TYR A 165 -20.02 -18.43 -13.19
N PHE A 166 -20.01 -17.19 -12.72
CA PHE A 166 -20.95 -16.73 -11.71
C PHE A 166 -22.32 -16.61 -12.38
N HIS A 167 -23.18 -17.61 -12.20
CA HIS A 167 -24.62 -17.46 -12.39
C HIS A 167 -25.19 -16.80 -11.14
N ASN A 168 -25.84 -15.66 -11.34
CA ASN A 168 -26.68 -15.05 -10.31
C ASN A 168 -27.96 -15.90 -10.19
N GLU A 169 -28.20 -16.49 -9.02
CA GLU A 169 -29.54 -16.82 -8.54
C GLU A 169 -30.06 -15.69 -7.65
#